data_AF-F8TCW2-F1
#
_entry.id   AF-F8TCW2-F1
#
_cell.length_a   1.000
_cell.length_b   1.000
_cell.length_c   1.000
_cell.angle_alpha   90.00
_cell.angle_beta   90.00
_cell.angle_gamma   90.00
#
_symmetry.space_group_name_H-M   'P 1'
#
loop_
_entity.id
_entity.type
_entity.pdbx_description
1 polymer ?
#
loop_
_entity_poly.entity_id
_entity_poly.type
_entity_poly.pdbx_seq_one_letter_code
_entity_poly.pdbx_strand_id
1 'polypeptide(L)'
;NLKNAIQLFEICKTHHITIISVNDGYFNLAKEFDCFRLNILMSLAEMESNNISEQTRNGIREKAKQGKLITTHAPFGYRYRQSHFIVHEEEAHTVKAVYRWYLQGLGYKKISQHLDNNPNL
;
A
#
# COMPACT_ATOMS: atom_id res chain seq x y z
N ASN A 1 5.64 9.65 -5.93
CA ASN A 1 4.93 9.10 -7.10
C ASN A 1 5.24 10.00 -8.31
N LEU A 2 4.83 9.61 -9.52
CA LEU A 2 5.15 10.34 -10.77
C LEU A 2 4.84 11.84 -10.69
N LYS A 3 3.70 12.21 -10.10
CA LYS A 3 3.29 13.61 -9.91
C LYS A 3 4.36 14.45 -9.20
N ASN A 4 4.93 13.93 -8.10
CA ASN A 4 5.95 14.65 -7.34
C ASN A 4 7.26 14.80 -8.15
N ALA A 5 7.60 13.80 -8.98
CA ALA A 5 8.78 13.86 -9.84
C ALA A 5 8.63 14.92 -10.94
N ILE A 6 7.44 15.00 -11.56
CA ILE A 6 7.11 16.06 -12.53
C ILE A 6 7.21 17.44 -11.88
N GLN A 7 6.62 17.61 -10.69
CA GLN A 7 6.70 18.88 -9.95
C GLN A 7 8.15 19.27 -9.63
N LEU A 8 8.98 18.32 -9.20
CA LEU A 8 10.40 18.57 -8.96
C LEU A 8 11.10 19.05 -10.23
N PHE A 9 10.85 18.42 -11.38
CA PHE A 9 11.49 18.81 -12.64
C PHE A 9 10.99 20.15 -13.18
N GLU A 10 9.72 20.49 -12.98
CA GLU A 10 9.22 21.84 -13.30
C GLU A 10 9.95 22.91 -12.47
N ILE A 11 10.16 22.66 -11.18
CA ILE A 11 10.94 23.56 -10.31
C ILE A 11 12.38 23.65 -10.80
N CYS A 12 13.03 22.52 -11.08
CA CYS A 12 14.39 22.50 -11.60
C CYS A 12 14.51 23.26 -12.93
N LYS A 13 13.53 23.13 -13.82
CA LYS A 13 13.50 23.84 -15.11
C LYS A 13 13.36 25.35 -14.91
N THR A 14 12.40 25.78 -14.08
CA THR A 14 12.17 27.20 -13.77
C THR A 14 13.42 27.86 -13.18
N HIS A 15 14.16 27.16 -12.32
CA HIS A 15 15.37 27.68 -11.68
C HIS A 15 16.67 27.35 -12.42
N HIS A 16 16.58 26.73 -13.61
CA HIS A 16 17.74 26.41 -14.47
C HIS A 16 18.74 25.48 -13.78
N ILE A 17 18.22 24.57 -12.95
CA ILE A 17 18.98 23.57 -12.21
C ILE A 17 19.27 22.39 -13.13
N THR A 18 20.53 22.00 -13.16
CA THR A 18 20.98 20.73 -13.76
C THR A 18 20.74 19.59 -12.78
N ILE A 19 20.29 18.44 -13.29
CA ILE A 19 20.18 17.21 -12.51
C ILE A 19 21.32 16.27 -12.91
N ILE A 20 21.99 15.68 -11.91
CA ILE A 20 23.03 14.67 -12.11
C ILE A 20 22.60 13.40 -11.37
N SER A 21 22.26 12.36 -12.13
CA SER A 21 22.06 11.01 -11.61
C SER A 21 23.36 10.22 -11.71
N VAL A 22 23.68 9.47 -10.66
CA VAL A 22 24.84 8.56 -10.64
C VAL A 22 24.70 7.49 -11.73
N ASN A 23 23.48 7.03 -11.98
CA ASN A 23 23.23 5.90 -12.87
C ASN A 23 22.77 6.35 -14.27
N ASP A 24 22.04 7.46 -14.34
CA ASP A 24 21.37 7.90 -15.58
C ASP A 24 22.04 9.11 -16.25
N GLY A 25 23.11 9.62 -15.61
CA GLY A 25 23.94 10.71 -16.10
C GLY A 25 23.33 12.10 -15.87
N TYR A 26 23.76 13.03 -16.71
CA TYR A 26 23.43 14.45 -16.63
C TYR A 26 22.14 14.79 -17.40
N PHE A 27 21.34 15.70 -16.86
CA PHE A 27 20.14 16.23 -17.51
C PHE A 27 20.08 17.75 -17.40
N ASN A 28 20.02 18.42 -18.55
CA ASN A 28 19.72 19.84 -18.66
C ASN A 28 18.27 20.02 -19.12
N LEU A 29 17.41 20.47 -18.22
CA LEU A 29 15.98 20.64 -18.49
C LEU A 29 15.65 21.81 -19.44
N ALA A 30 16.64 22.60 -19.87
CA ALA A 30 16.49 23.54 -20.97
C ALA A 30 16.56 22.84 -22.34
N LYS A 31 17.08 21.61 -22.42
CA LYS A 31 17.16 20.82 -23.64
C LYS A 31 15.95 19.90 -23.77
N GLU A 32 15.28 19.95 -24.92
CA GLU A 32 14.10 19.12 -25.20
C GLU A 32 14.40 17.63 -25.14
N PHE A 33 15.57 17.21 -25.67
CA PHE A 33 15.97 15.80 -25.64
C PHE A 33 16.19 15.27 -24.21
N ASP A 34 16.78 16.07 -23.32
CA ASP A 34 16.99 15.67 -21.92
C ASP A 34 15.64 15.57 -21.18
N CYS A 35 14.70 16.48 -21.46
CA CYS A 35 13.34 16.40 -20.94
C CYS A 35 12.62 15.13 -21.44
N PHE A 36 12.73 14.82 -22.72
CA PHE A 36 12.16 13.61 -23.32
C PHE A 36 12.75 12.34 -22.68
N ARG A 37 14.08 12.29 -22.51
CA ARG A 37 14.78 11.18 -21.87
C ARG A 37 14.29 10.96 -20.44
N LEU A 38 14.12 12.03 -19.65
CA LEU A 38 13.54 11.94 -18.31
C LEU A 38 12.10 11.44 -18.31
N ASN A 39 11.27 11.90 -19.25
CA ASN A 39 9.88 11.44 -19.36
C ASN A 39 9.79 9.93 -19.63
N ILE A 40 10.66 9.38 -20.49
CA ILE A 40 10.75 7.94 -20.73
C ILE A 40 11.16 7.21 -19.45
N LEU A 41 12.25 7.65 -18.79
CA LEU A 41 12.74 7.03 -17.56
C LEU A 41 11.66 7.02 -16.47
N MET A 42 10.93 8.12 -16.32
CA MET A 42 9.81 8.22 -15.38
C MET A 42 8.67 7.27 -15.71
N SER A 43 8.31 7.16 -16.99
CA SER A 43 7.24 6.26 -17.44
C SER A 43 7.62 4.79 -17.18
N LEU A 44 8.89 4.43 -17.43
CA LEU A 44 9.41 3.11 -17.13
C LEU A 44 9.40 2.82 -15.63
N ALA A 45 9.88 3.76 -14.80
CA ALA A 45 9.88 3.60 -13.35
C ALA A 45 8.46 3.45 -12.77
N GLU A 46 7.48 4.18 -13.30
CA GLU A 46 6.08 4.03 -12.89
C GLU A 46 5.53 2.65 -13.31
N MET A 47 5.81 2.21 -14.53
CA MET A 47 5.41 0.89 -15.01
C MET A 47 5.99 -0.23 -14.14
N GLU A 48 7.28 -0.17 -13.81
CA GLU A 48 7.94 -1.15 -12.94
C GLU A 48 7.36 -1.14 -11.53
N SER A 49 7.11 0.05 -10.96
CA SER A 49 6.48 0.18 -9.64
C SER A 49 5.08 -0.45 -9.61
N ASN A 50 4.29 -0.21 -10.65
CA ASN A 50 2.96 -0.82 -10.79
C ASN A 50 3.04 -2.34 -10.92
N ASN A 51 3.98 -2.85 -11.72
CA ASN A 51 4.20 -4.29 -11.87
C ASN A 51 4.61 -4.95 -10.53
N ILE A 52 5.55 -4.34 -9.78
CA ILE A 52 5.96 -4.84 -8.45
C ILE A 52 4.78 -4.85 -7.48
N SER A 53 3.96 -3.81 -7.48
CA SER A 53 2.75 -3.72 -6.67
C SER A 53 1.76 -4.84 -7.00
N GLU A 54 1.53 -5.08 -8.29
CA GLU A 54 0.65 -6.15 -8.76
C GLU A 54 1.18 -7.53 -8.35
N GLN A 55 2.46 -7.80 -8.57
CA GLN A 55 3.09 -9.07 -8.20
C GLN A 55 3.06 -9.29 -6.69
N THR A 56 3.29 -8.24 -5.90
CA THR A 56 3.18 -8.31 -4.44
C THR A 56 1.77 -8.66 -4.00
N ARG A 57 0.75 -8.01 -4.58
CA ARG A 57 -0.67 -8.29 -4.30
C ARG A 57 -1.04 -9.71 -4.69
N ASN A 58 -0.57 -10.18 -5.84
CA ASN A 58 -0.79 -11.55 -6.29
C ASN A 58 -0.14 -12.55 -5.33
N GLY A 59 1.11 -12.33 -4.92
CA GLY A 59 1.79 -13.16 -3.93
C GLY A 59 1.07 -13.21 -2.58
N ILE A 60 0.55 -12.08 -2.10
CA ILE A 60 -0.28 -12.02 -0.88
C ILE A 60 -1.57 -12.82 -1.06
N ARG A 61 -2.28 -12.66 -2.18
CA ARG A 61 -3.52 -13.38 -2.48
C ARG A 61 -3.30 -14.89 -2.55
N GLU A 62 -2.22 -15.34 -3.20
CA GLU A 62 -1.90 -16.77 -3.30
C GLU A 62 -1.52 -17.36 -1.95
N LYS A 63 -0.76 -16.63 -1.11
CA LYS A 63 -0.51 -17.05 0.28
C LYS A 63 -1.81 -17.16 1.09
N ALA A 64 -2.74 -16.20 0.92
CA ALA A 64 -4.06 -16.23 1.57
C ALA A 64 -4.87 -17.47 1.16
N LYS A 65 -4.93 -17.78 -0.14
CA LYS A 65 -5.62 -18.97 -0.67
C LYS A 65 -5.05 -20.27 -0.12
N GLN A 66 -3.73 -20.31 0.10
CA GLN A 66 -3.05 -21.45 0.72
C GLN A 66 -3.21 -21.51 2.24
N GLY A 67 -3.97 -20.59 2.86
CA GLY A 67 -4.14 -20.52 4.31
C GLY A 67 -2.88 -20.15 5.07
N LYS A 68 -1.86 -19.63 4.40
CA LYS A 68 -0.57 -19.29 5.00
C LYS A 68 -0.64 -17.95 5.71
N LEU A 69 0.13 -17.83 6.79
CA LEU A 69 0.31 -16.56 7.48
C LEU A 69 1.04 -15.55 6.58
N ILE A 70 0.41 -14.38 6.37
CA ILE A 70 0.94 -13.30 5.52
C ILE A 70 1.74 -12.29 6.34
N THR A 71 1.35 -12.09 7.60
CA THR A 71 1.88 -11.10 8.55
C THR A 71 2.73 -11.75 9.64
N THR A 72 3.40 -10.94 10.49
CA THR A 72 4.18 -11.48 11.63
C THR A 72 3.30 -12.20 12.65
N HIS A 73 2.06 -11.74 12.83
CA HIS A 73 1.10 -12.28 13.80
C HIS A 73 -0.23 -12.59 13.13
N ALA A 74 -0.97 -13.55 13.70
CA ALA A 74 -2.33 -13.85 13.27
C ALA A 74 -3.25 -12.63 13.48
N PRO A 75 -4.24 -12.39 12.61
CA PRO A 75 -5.26 -11.38 12.84
C PRO A 75 -6.04 -11.64 14.14
N PHE A 76 -6.53 -10.57 14.77
CA PHE A 76 -7.45 -10.66 15.91
C PHE A 76 -8.67 -11.54 15.57
N GLY A 77 -9.12 -12.36 16.51
CA GLY A 77 -10.13 -13.41 16.25
C GLY A 77 -9.55 -14.74 15.78
N TYR A 78 -8.23 -14.80 15.51
CA TYR A 78 -7.56 -16.00 15.04
C TYR A 78 -6.26 -16.28 15.80
N ARG A 79 -5.84 -17.54 15.79
CA ARG A 79 -4.51 -18.02 16.17
C ARG A 79 -3.92 -18.77 15.01
N TYR A 80 -2.61 -18.66 14.80
CA TYR A 80 -1.91 -19.43 13.79
C TYR A 80 -1.10 -20.54 14.46
N ARG A 81 -1.47 -21.80 14.25
CA ARG A 81 -0.83 -22.99 14.84
C ARG A 81 -0.70 -24.07 13.77
N GLN A 82 0.42 -24.79 13.76
CA GLN A 82 0.66 -25.91 12.83
C GLN A 82 0.36 -25.54 11.36
N SER A 83 0.74 -24.33 10.94
CA SER A 83 0.49 -23.79 9.59
C SER A 83 -0.98 -23.56 9.20
N HIS A 84 -1.88 -23.48 10.17
CA HIS A 84 -3.31 -23.23 9.93
C HIS A 84 -3.85 -22.13 10.86
N PHE A 85 -4.88 -21.44 10.39
CA PHE A 85 -5.64 -20.48 11.19
C PHE A 85 -6.73 -21.21 11.97
N ILE A 86 -6.73 -21.02 13.28
CA ILE A 86 -7.73 -21.52 14.23
C ILE A 86 -8.51 -20.32 14.75
N VAL A 87 -9.84 -20.40 14.71
CA VAL A 87 -10.71 -19.34 15.26
C VAL A 87 -10.56 -19.30 16.78
N HIS A 88 -10.37 -18.10 17.34
CA HIS A 88 -10.38 -17.86 18.77
C HIS A 88 -11.75 -17.33 19.17
N GLU A 89 -12.64 -18.23 19.65
CA GLU A 89 -14.07 -17.91 19.80
C GLU A 89 -14.37 -16.68 20.66
N GLU A 90 -13.60 -16.45 21.73
CA GLU A 90 -13.74 -15.26 22.58
C GLU A 90 -13.58 -13.95 21.81
N GLU A 91 -12.61 -13.88 20.90
CA GLU A 91 -12.34 -12.69 20.07
C GLU A 91 -13.20 -12.68 18.80
N ALA A 92 -13.62 -13.85 18.32
CA ALA A 92 -14.42 -14.00 17.12
C ALA A 92 -15.80 -13.35 17.27
N HIS A 93 -16.34 -13.28 18.48
CA HIS A 93 -17.58 -12.57 18.77
C HIS A 93 -17.48 -11.08 18.40
N THR A 94 -16.42 -10.41 18.87
CA THR A 94 -16.12 -9.01 18.56
C THR A 94 -15.98 -8.79 17.05
N VAL A 95 -15.24 -9.67 16.35
CA VAL A 95 -15.06 -9.57 14.88
C VAL A 95 -16.39 -9.66 14.15
N LYS A 96 -17.25 -10.61 14.53
CA LYS A 96 -18.61 -10.77 13.95
C LYS A 96 -19.49 -9.56 14.24
N ALA A 97 -19.41 -8.97 15.43
CA ALA A 97 -20.16 -7.77 15.80
C ALA A 97 -19.72 -6.54 14.98
N VAL A 98 -18.41 -6.30 14.88
CA VAL A 98 -17.83 -5.23 14.05
C VAL A 98 -18.28 -5.35 12.59
N TYR A 99 -18.21 -6.57 12.03
CA TYR A 99 -18.64 -6.80 10.65
C TYR A 99 -20.13 -6.52 10.45
N ARG A 100 -20.97 -6.92 11.42
CA ARG A 100 -22.42 -6.64 11.40
C ARG A 100 -22.71 -5.15 11.41
N TRP A 101 -22.05 -4.38 12.29
CA TRP A 101 -22.22 -2.93 12.35
C TRP A 101 -21.73 -2.23 11.08
N TYR A 102 -20.64 -2.72 10.50
CA TYR A 102 -20.16 -2.24 9.20
C TYR A 102 -21.22 -2.44 8.09
N LEU A 103 -21.83 -3.63 8.01
CA LEU A 103 -22.91 -3.92 7.06
C LEU A 103 -24.16 -3.06 7.29
N GLN A 104 -24.39 -2.58 8.52
CA GLN A 104 -25.45 -1.63 8.87
C GLN A 104 -25.12 -0.18 8.48
N GLY A 105 -23.96 0.07 7.86
CA GLY A 105 -23.53 1.39 7.41
C GLY A 105 -22.86 2.24 8.49
N LEU A 106 -22.50 1.66 9.64
CA LEU A 106 -21.73 2.40 10.65
C LEU A 106 -20.30 2.60 10.16
N GLY A 107 -19.85 3.86 10.19
CA GLY A 107 -18.44 4.19 9.98
C GLY A 107 -17.56 3.75 11.15
N TYR A 108 -16.27 3.58 10.89
CA TYR A 108 -15.30 3.07 11.88
C TYR A 108 -15.32 3.81 13.23
N LYS A 109 -15.56 5.14 13.23
CA LYS A 109 -15.65 5.93 14.48
C LYS A 109 -16.79 5.47 15.38
N LYS A 110 -17.97 5.27 14.81
CA LYS A 110 -19.14 4.79 15.56
C LYS A 110 -18.92 3.37 16.06
N ILE A 111 -18.33 2.52 15.23
CA ILE A 111 -17.97 1.15 15.61
C ILE A 111 -17.01 1.15 16.81
N SER A 112 -15.95 1.98 16.78
CA SER A 112 -15.02 2.14 17.91
C SER A 112 -15.76 2.55 19.18
N GLN A 113 -16.62 3.56 19.10
CA GLN A 113 -17.43 4.00 20.25
C GLN A 113 -18.34 2.87 20.78
N HIS A 114 -18.91 2.04 19.90
CA HIS A 114 -19.69 0.89 20.33
C HIS A 114 -18.84 -0.16 21.05
N LEU A 115 -17.61 -0.41 20.59
CA LEU A 115 -16.66 -1.29 21.26
C LEU A 115 -16.23 -0.73 22.63
N ASP A 116 -15.88 0.55 22.70
CA ASP A 116 -15.45 1.20 23.94
C ASP A 116 -16.55 1.18 25.02
N ASN A 117 -17.80 1.33 24.60
CA ASN A 117 -18.97 1.28 25.50
C ASN A 117 -19.39 -0.15 25.87
N ASN A 118 -18.83 -1.18 25.23
CA ASN A 118 -19.12 -2.59 25.50
C ASN A 118 -17.82 -3.38 25.66
N PRO A 119 -17.09 -3.20 26.77
CA PRO A 119 -15.77 -3.81 26.97
C PRO A 119 -15.80 -5.34 27.15
N ASN A 120 -16.98 -5.94 27.29
CA ASN A 120 -17.18 -7.39 27.47
C ASN A 120 -17.53 -8.11 26.14
N LEU A 121 -17.36 -7.43 25.00
CA LEU A 121 -17.71 -7.88 23.65
C LEU A 121 -16.47 -8.36 22.90
#